data_AF-A0A7W0ZUN4-F1
#
_entry.id   AF-A0A7W0ZUN4-F1
#
_cell.length_a   1.000
_cell.length_b   1.000
_cell.length_c   1.000
_cell.angle_alpha   90.00
_cell.angle_beta   90.00
_cell.angle_gamma   90.00
#
_symmetry.space_group_name_H-M   'P 1'
#
loop_
_entity.id
_entity.type
_entity.pdbx_description
1 polymer ?
#
loop_
_entity_poly.entity_id
_entity_poly.type
_entity_poly.pdbx_seq_one_letter_code
_entity_poly.pdbx_strand_id
1 'polypeptide(L)' 'MTTNDSETATGGAVGRYAELQALVAGMAADFEKFYKDGNKAAGTRVRNAMQELKAFAQTVRNEVTELKNSTTKETA' A
#
# COMPACT_ATOMS: atom_id res chain seq x y z
N MET A 1 3.14 30.17 16.34
CA MET A 1 4.27 29.23 16.22
C MET A 1 3.68 27.85 15.98
N THR A 2 3.50 27.50 14.71
CA THR A 2 3.14 26.14 14.30
C THR A 2 4.06 25.84 13.12
N THR A 3 5.17 25.19 13.43
CA THR A 3 6.20 24.79 12.48
C THR A 3 5.62 23.78 11.52
N ASN A 4 5.53 24.19 10.26
CA ASN A 4 5.24 23.33 9.13
C ASN A 4 6.58 23.01 8.48
N ASP A 5 7.27 22.02 9.02
CA ASP A 5 8.52 21.48 8.48
C ASP A 5 8.54 19.97 8.73
N SER A 6 8.46 19.19 7.65
CA SER A 6 9.30 18.01 7.43
C SER A 6 8.95 17.40 6.07
N GLU A 7 9.55 17.99 5.05
CA GLU A 7 10.11 17.20 3.96
C GLU A 7 11.28 16.41 4.55
N THR A 8 11.25 15.08 4.51
CA THR A 8 12.44 14.22 4.36
C THR A 8 12.05 12.74 4.33
N ALA A 9 12.52 12.08 3.28
CA ALA A 9 12.51 10.65 3.10
C ALA A 9 13.23 9.93 4.25
N THR A 10 12.49 9.18 5.08
CA THR A 10 12.93 7.96 5.80
C THR A 10 11.78 7.48 6.69
N GLY A 11 11.13 6.38 6.34
CA GLY A 11 9.97 5.90 7.10
C GLY A 11 9.68 4.42 6.88
N GLY A 12 10.65 3.56 7.22
CA GLY A 12 10.44 2.11 7.28
C GLY A 12 9.18 1.75 8.09
N ALA A 13 8.43 0.78 7.58
CA ALA A 13 7.16 0.25 8.09
C ALA A 13 5.96 1.23 8.21
N VAL A 14 6.10 2.41 8.80
CA VAL A 14 4.97 3.33 9.07
C VAL A 14 4.43 3.96 7.77
N GLY A 15 5.31 4.33 6.83
CA GLY A 15 4.89 4.87 5.53
C GLY A 15 4.16 3.82 4.68
N ARG A 16 4.71 2.60 4.60
CA ARG A 16 4.10 1.50 3.83
C ARG A 16 2.76 1.05 4.39
N TYR A 17 2.59 1.10 5.70
CA TYR A 17 1.30 0.83 6.33
C TYR A 17 0.26 1.90 5.98
N ALA A 18 0.63 3.18 6.04
CA ALA A 18 -0.27 4.28 5.67
C ALA A 18 -0.68 4.22 4.19
N GLU A 19 0.26 3.92 3.28
CA GLU A 19 -0.01 3.73 1.86
C GLU A 19 -0.98 2.56 1.61
N LEU A 20 -0.78 1.44 2.30
CA LEU A 20 -1.68 0.29 2.25
C LEU A 20 -3.10 0.65 2.70
N GLN A 21 -3.22 1.39 3.81
CA GLN A 21 -4.52 1.85 4.31
C GLN A 21 -5.20 2.77 3.31
N ALA A 22 -4.47 3.69 2.69
CA ALA A 22 -5.00 4.60 1.68
C ALA A 22 -5.51 3.85 0.44
N LEU A 23 -4.75 2.86 -0.04
CA LEU A 23 -5.16 1.98 -1.15
C LEU A 23 -6.48 1.28 -0.84
N VAL A 24 -6.59 0.64 0.33
CA VAL A 24 -7.81 -0.08 0.72
C VAL A 24 -9.00 0.88 0.92
N ALA A 25 -8.77 2.03 1.55
CA ALA A 25 -9.81 3.03 1.76
C ALA A 25 -10.37 3.57 0.42
N GLY A 26 -9.50 3.80 -0.57
CA GLY A 26 -9.91 4.26 -1.90
C GLY A 26 -10.83 3.28 -2.64
N MET A 27 -10.75 1.98 -2.33
CA MET A 27 -11.58 0.95 -2.96
C MET A 27 -12.98 0.84 -2.36
N ALA A 28 -13.21 1.34 -1.14
CA ALA A 28 -14.42 1.06 -0.36
C ALA A 28 -15.72 1.39 -1.11
N ALA A 29 -15.77 2.53 -1.80
CA ALA A 29 -16.95 2.94 -2.55
C ALA A 29 -17.25 2.03 -3.75
N ASP A 30 -16.22 1.50 -4.41
CA ASP A 30 -16.40 0.58 -5.54
C ASP A 30 -16.77 -0.82 -5.06
N PHE A 31 -16.26 -1.26 -3.91
CA PHE A 31 -16.74 -2.47 -3.24
C PHE A 31 -18.23 -2.38 -2.93
N GLU A 32 -18.68 -1.30 -2.28
CA GLU A 32 -20.10 -1.16 -1.95
C GLU A 32 -20.96 -1.19 -3.23
N LYS A 33 -20.64 -0.37 -4.23
CA LYS A 33 -21.39 -0.32 -5.50
C LYS A 33 -21.40 -1.64 -6.25
N PHE A 34 -20.31 -2.41 -6.22
CA PHE A 34 -20.26 -3.70 -6.91
C PHE A 34 -21.09 -4.76 -6.19
N TYR A 35 -20.90 -4.93 -4.87
CA TYR A 35 -21.55 -6.00 -4.11
C TYR A 35 -23.02 -5.71 -3.78
N LYS A 36 -23.40 -4.44 -3.64
CA LYS A 36 -24.77 -4.02 -3.33
C LYS A 36 -25.61 -3.82 -4.59
N ASP A 37 -25.06 -3.08 -5.56
CA ASP A 37 -25.83 -2.60 -6.71
C ASP A 37 -25.54 -3.39 -8.01
N GLY A 38 -24.60 -4.36 -7.97
CA GLY A 38 -24.22 -5.14 -9.14
C GLY A 38 -23.51 -4.32 -10.23
N ASN A 39 -22.93 -3.16 -9.87
CA ASN A 39 -22.36 -2.23 -10.84
C ASN A 39 -21.11 -2.82 -11.53
N LYS A 40 -21.24 -3.18 -12.81
CA LYS A 40 -20.15 -3.79 -13.60
C LYS A 40 -18.89 -2.93 -13.69
N ALA A 41 -19.03 -1.61 -13.84
CA ALA A 41 -17.88 -0.70 -13.92
C ALA A 41 -17.15 -0.60 -12.57
N ALA A 42 -17.89 -0.61 -11.46
CA ALA A 42 -17.30 -0.70 -10.12
C ALA A 42 -16.56 -2.02 -9.95
N GLY A 43 -17.11 -3.14 -10.46
CA GLY A 43 -16.44 -4.44 -10.47
C GLY A 43 -15.10 -4.43 -11.21
N THR A 44 -15.03 -3.77 -12.38
CA THR A 44 -13.75 -3.60 -13.11
C THR A 44 -12.74 -2.78 -12.29
N ARG A 45 -13.18 -1.70 -11.63
CA ARG A 45 -12.30 -0.89 -10.79
C ARG A 45 -11.79 -1.65 -9.57
N VAL A 46 -12.67 -2.38 -8.85
CA VAL A 46 -12.25 -3.26 -7.74
C VAL A 46 -11.21 -4.26 -8.20
N ARG A 47 -11.43 -4.90 -9.37
CA ARG A 47 -10.48 -5.87 -9.91
C ARG A 47 -9.12 -5.27 -10.20
N ASN A 48 -9.06 -4.12 -10.86
CA ASN A 48 -7.81 -3.44 -11.18
C ASN A 48 -7.08 -2.98 -9.92
N ALA A 49 -7.81 -2.36 -8.99
CA ALA A 49 -7.26 -1.91 -7.73
C ALA A 49 -6.70 -3.11 -6.91
N MET A 50 -7.35 -4.28 -6.95
CA MET A 50 -6.82 -5.49 -6.31
C MET A 50 -5.54 -6.03 -6.97
N GLN A 51 -5.37 -5.83 -8.28
CA GLN A 51 -4.11 -6.14 -8.95
C GLN A 51 -2.99 -5.21 -8.50
N GLU A 52 -3.27 -3.92 -8.37
CA GLU A 52 -2.33 -2.92 -7.84
C GLU A 52 -1.94 -3.26 -6.39
N LEU A 53 -2.92 -3.62 -5.54
CA LEU A 53 -2.67 -4.05 -4.17
C LEU A 53 -1.76 -5.28 -4.11
N LYS A 54 -1.96 -6.26 -5.00
CA LYS A 54 -1.07 -7.43 -5.09
C LYS A 54 0.36 -7.02 -5.46
N ALA A 55 0.52 -6.13 -6.43
CA ALA A 55 1.84 -5.65 -6.83
C ALA A 55 2.52 -4.90 -5.68
N PHE A 56 1.80 -4.00 -5.02
CA PHE A 56 2.27 -3.27 -3.85
C PHE A 56 2.73 -4.21 -2.72
N ALA A 57 1.91 -5.21 -2.38
CA ALA A 57 2.23 -6.18 -1.35
C ALA A 57 3.52 -6.97 -1.69
N GLN A 58 3.71 -7.34 -2.95
CA GLN A 58 4.92 -8.02 -3.40
C GLN A 58 6.15 -7.12 -3.28
N THR A 59 6.05 -5.85 -3.65
CA THR A 59 7.13 -4.86 -3.51
C THR A 59 7.54 -4.70 -2.05
N VAL A 60 6.58 -4.47 -1.14
CA VAL A 60 6.85 -4.35 0.30
C VAL A 60 7.50 -5.63 0.85
N ARG A 61 7.03 -6.82 0.44
CA ARG A 61 7.61 -8.09 0.87
C ARG A 61 9.06 -8.27 0.40
N ASN A 62 9.37 -7.84 -0.82
CA ASN A 62 10.75 -7.87 -1.34
C ASN A 62 11.64 -6.93 -0.53
N GLU A 63 11.21 -5.69 -0.30
CA GLU A 63 11.97 -4.71 0.50
C GLU A 63 12.28 -5.21 1.91
N VAL A 64 11.30 -5.80 2.61
CA VAL A 64 11.53 -6.40 3.94
C VAL A 64 12.54 -7.53 3.86
N THR A 65 12.49 -8.35 2.81
CA THR A 65 13.44 -9.46 2.60
C THR A 65 14.85 -8.92 2.33
N GLU A 66 14.97 -7.89 1.50
CA GLU A 66 16.23 -7.22 1.18
C GLU A 66 16.85 -6.55 2.41
N LEU A 67 16.05 -5.83 3.21
CA LEU A 67 16.51 -5.24 4.46
C LEU A 67 17.06 -6.30 5.41
N LYS A 68 16.32 -7.40 5.62
CA LYS A 68 16.76 -8.52 6.47
C LYS A 68 18.10 -9.10 5.99
N ASN A 69 18.21 -9.35 4.69
CA ASN A 69 19.41 -9.93 4.08
C ASN A 69 20.60 -8.94 4.10
N SER A 70 20.33 -7.64 4.02
CA SER A 70 21.35 -6.58 4.10
C SER A 70 21.91 -6.46 5.51
N THR A 71 21.06 -6.46 6.54
CA THR A 71 21.51 -6.51 7.95
C THR A 71 22.32 -7.77 8.29
N THR A 72 22.14 -8.87 7.55
CA THR A 72 22.88 -10.11 7.79
C THR A 72 24.28 -10.09 7.16
N LYS A 73 24.51 -9.28 6.11
CA LYS A 73 25.81 -9.18 5.42
C LYS A 73 26.83 -8.28 6.12
N GLU A 74 26.41 -7.38 6.99
CA GLU A 74 27.30 -6.43 7.66
C GLU A 74 27.91 -7.01 8.96
N THR A 75 27.39 -8.14 9.45
CA THR A 75 27.86 -8.82 10.66
C THR A 75 28.65 -10.11 10.39
N ALA A 76 28.96 -10.42 9.12
CA ALA A 76 29.68 -11.62 8.70
C ALA A 76 31.00 -11.24 8.02
#